data_AF-A0A0G4EVW4-F1
#
_entry.id   AF-A0A0G4EVW4-F1
#
_cell.length_a   1.000
_cell.length_b   1.000
_cell.length_c   1.000
_cell.angle_alpha   90.00
_cell.angle_beta   90.00
_cell.angle_gamma   90.00
#
_symmetry.space_group_name_H-M   'P 1'
#
loop_
_entity.id
_entity.type
_entity.pdbx_description
1 polymer ?
#
loop_
_entity_poly.entity_id
_entity_poly.type
_entity_poly.pdbx_seq_one_letter_code
_entity_poly.pdbx_strand_id
1 'polypeptide(L)'
;MSMSDVGGGAPPKRHRTQEGEELVASSIRQSSIAEGMAQLEERIASLQSHVEQATREATDVQELFKTTVAAQTPFLAQKWPGVLSALSSAADGLRGIDGGVKGTCRPIGWAEPPPPRHLSDDLSADLWRDVIYPMLSADEAVCSARPTSKTHGSQLVDETFMLTRIDKDLKKYSLTGLIDVERPTPPIHTTPTPTPTAADTDPPGGTPTYPQPASDAVTPAERIRLFRYLSASAYALERGGELLRQQMADFINLARNYKLIKTLPLRLAADWMAEHLPSKTAFDELPLALAVYKTFGHMLSCQGDSLALRRVDEQDDENENESENDQDSDSDLEDDDMGDERGDEEQDDDTDQHQQEGQGGQPNDADGQQQGGGNAEISEEQGDDAMGDGSEQDEGDNEAAVQQQQEGAGGDGAGGQPGDGSGGGVTSQRYRIGTVRFTTVPLTGLPLTHPYRSTYDHSDPVVRSGGSLLPSFTEILKRTVLRRWYDVTAGGMGAEGVEEKLVRSVDVGRDDSRYQSLMTARSIEGCKTVDIIDEDRFGLGDGGRLRLIILKGTAANDTIAVHLWVANGIINLWTTEATDIERHPVAVAAARPLLGKYGLERTVLR
;
A
#
# COMPACT_ATOMS: atom_id res chain seq x y z
N MET A 1 54.81 -51.76 19.52
CA MET A 1 54.93 -52.41 18.19
C MET A 1 53.74 -51.93 17.39
N SER A 2 53.79 -51.28 16.24
CA SER A 2 54.84 -50.68 15.41
C SER A 2 54.06 -49.70 14.50
N MET A 3 54.28 -48.40 14.61
CA MET A 3 54.76 -47.51 13.53
C MET A 3 54.80 -48.09 12.10
N SER A 4 54.03 -47.44 11.21
CA SER A 4 54.25 -47.19 9.78
C SER A 4 52.96 -46.60 9.19
N ASP A 5 52.91 -45.70 8.21
CA ASP A 5 53.83 -44.75 7.59
C ASP A 5 52.95 -43.90 6.63
N VAL A 6 53.48 -42.75 6.26
CA VAL A 6 53.10 -41.70 5.31
C VAL A 6 52.16 -42.06 4.14
N GLY A 7 51.17 -41.19 3.89
CA GLY A 7 50.39 -41.13 2.65
C GLY A 7 49.86 -39.72 2.38
N GLY A 8 50.68 -38.87 1.74
CA GLY A 8 50.29 -37.53 1.28
C GLY A 8 49.43 -37.59 0.02
N GLY A 9 48.13 -37.27 0.16
CA GLY A 9 47.20 -37.09 -0.96
C GLY A 9 47.04 -35.61 -1.30
N ALA A 10 47.43 -35.21 -2.51
CA ALA A 10 47.18 -33.87 -3.04
C ALA A 10 45.67 -33.62 -3.26
N PRO A 11 45.16 -32.40 -3.03
CA PRO A 11 43.76 -32.10 -3.27
C PRO A 11 43.45 -32.06 -4.78
N PRO A 12 42.27 -32.53 -5.21
CA PRO A 12 41.87 -32.51 -6.61
C PRO A 12 41.68 -31.06 -7.08
N LYS A 13 42.35 -30.71 -8.18
CA LYS A 13 42.14 -29.46 -8.92
C LYS A 13 40.69 -29.42 -9.39
N ARG A 14 39.85 -28.61 -8.74
CA ARG A 14 38.53 -28.23 -9.26
C ARG A 14 38.74 -27.40 -10.52
N HIS A 15 38.34 -27.93 -11.67
CA HIS A 15 38.19 -27.16 -12.89
C HIS A 15 37.10 -26.12 -12.67
N ARG A 16 37.50 -24.86 -12.82
CA ARG A 16 36.68 -23.67 -12.63
C ARG A 16 35.86 -23.45 -13.91
N THR A 17 34.61 -23.91 -13.93
CA THR A 17 33.64 -23.67 -15.00
C THR A 17 33.07 -22.25 -14.84
N GLN A 18 33.84 -21.22 -15.20
CA GLN A 18 33.41 -19.81 -15.08
C GLN A 18 32.98 -19.19 -16.42
N GLU A 19 33.12 -19.88 -17.55
CA GLU A 19 32.80 -19.33 -18.87
C GLU A 19 31.33 -19.50 -19.29
N GLY A 20 30.54 -20.31 -18.57
CA GLY A 20 29.12 -20.54 -18.89
C GLY A 20 28.16 -19.47 -18.36
N GLU A 21 28.40 -18.95 -17.15
CA GLU A 21 27.51 -17.98 -16.49
C GLU A 21 27.64 -16.56 -17.04
N GLU A 22 28.81 -16.18 -17.55
CA GLU A 22 29.05 -14.84 -18.11
C GLU A 22 28.29 -14.64 -19.44
N LEU A 23 28.14 -15.69 -20.24
CA LEU A 23 27.38 -15.65 -21.50
C LEU A 23 25.88 -15.48 -21.27
N VAL A 24 25.31 -16.11 -20.24
CA VAL A 24 23.89 -15.98 -19.91
C VAL A 24 23.59 -14.60 -19.30
N ALA A 25 24.45 -14.10 -18.41
CA ALA A 25 24.30 -12.76 -17.83
C ALA A 25 24.51 -11.62 -18.84
N SER A 26 25.25 -11.87 -19.93
CA SER A 26 25.40 -10.93 -21.05
C SER A 26 24.15 -10.91 -21.94
N SER A 27 23.57 -12.08 -22.23
CA SER A 27 22.36 -12.21 -23.04
C SER A 27 21.13 -11.57 -22.38
N ILE A 28 20.95 -11.75 -21.06
CA ILE A 28 19.85 -11.13 -20.30
C ILE A 28 19.96 -9.60 -20.30
N ARG A 29 21.18 -9.05 -20.16
CA ARG A 29 21.41 -7.60 -20.20
C ARG A 29 21.13 -7.00 -21.59
N GLN A 30 21.45 -7.72 -22.66
CA GLN A 30 21.17 -7.26 -24.03
C GLN A 30 19.67 -7.24 -24.32
N SER A 31 18.91 -8.22 -23.83
CA SER A 31 17.45 -8.27 -23.98
C SER A 31 16.77 -7.08 -23.30
N SER A 32 17.16 -6.76 -22.06
CA SER A 32 16.57 -5.65 -21.30
C SER A 32 16.84 -4.27 -21.93
N ILE A 33 18.01 -4.07 -22.52
CA ILE A 33 18.34 -2.81 -23.21
C ILE A 33 17.52 -2.67 -24.49
N ALA A 34 17.37 -3.74 -25.27
CA ALA A 34 16.57 -3.71 -26.50
C ALA A 34 15.09 -3.40 -26.22
N GLU A 35 14.52 -4.00 -25.17
CA GLU A 35 13.14 -3.75 -24.74
C GLU A 35 12.95 -2.32 -24.24
N GLY A 36 13.89 -1.80 -23.44
CA GLY A 36 13.87 -0.40 -23.00
C GLY A 36 13.95 0.60 -24.15
N MET A 37 14.73 0.30 -25.19
CA MET A 37 14.81 1.14 -26.39
C MET A 37 13.51 1.10 -27.20
N ALA A 38 12.88 -0.07 -27.35
CA ALA A 38 11.60 -0.18 -28.05
C ALA A 38 10.50 0.62 -27.33
N GLN A 39 10.42 0.55 -25.99
CA GLN A 39 9.48 1.37 -25.21
C GLN A 39 9.76 2.87 -25.32
N LEU A 40 11.03 3.27 -25.40
CA LEU A 40 11.40 4.68 -25.61
C LEU A 40 10.95 5.17 -26.99
N GLU A 41 11.16 4.39 -28.05
CA GLU A 41 10.69 4.72 -29.40
C GLU A 41 9.16 4.85 -29.45
N GLU A 42 8.43 3.95 -28.79
CA GLU A 42 6.97 4.01 -28.71
C GLU A 42 6.50 5.29 -27.99
N ARG A 43 7.14 5.66 -26.88
CA ARG A 43 6.83 6.90 -26.14
C ARG A 43 7.15 8.15 -26.95
N ILE A 44 8.27 8.17 -27.69
CA ILE A 44 8.63 9.28 -28.57
C ILE A 44 7.59 9.42 -29.69
N ALA A 45 7.17 8.32 -30.31
CA ALA A 45 6.12 8.32 -31.34
C ALA A 45 4.77 8.80 -30.78
N SER A 46 4.40 8.36 -29.58
CA SER A 46 3.19 8.83 -28.89
C SER A 46 3.23 10.33 -28.59
N LEU A 47 4.37 10.85 -28.11
CA LEU A 47 4.55 12.28 -27.85
C LEU A 47 4.49 13.11 -29.14
N GLN A 48 5.12 12.63 -30.21
CA GLN A 48 5.04 13.27 -31.53
C GLN A 48 3.58 13.36 -32.00
N SER A 49 2.83 12.26 -31.89
CA SER A 49 1.40 12.24 -32.27
C SER A 49 0.57 13.26 -31.48
N HIS A 50 0.78 13.36 -30.16
CA HIS A 50 0.09 14.35 -29.33
C HIS A 50 0.46 15.80 -29.70
N VAL A 51 1.74 16.09 -29.98
CA VAL A 51 2.17 17.43 -30.39
C VAL A 51 1.64 17.80 -31.77
N GLU A 52 1.57 16.85 -32.71
CA GLU A 52 0.95 17.05 -34.02
C GLU A 52 -0.55 17.29 -33.91
N GLN A 53 -1.24 16.55 -33.02
CA GLN A 53 -2.65 16.78 -32.72
C GLN A 53 -2.88 18.17 -32.13
N ALA A 54 -2.09 18.57 -31.12
CA ALA A 54 -2.17 19.89 -30.51
C ALA A 54 -1.85 21.01 -31.51
N THR A 55 -0.94 20.77 -32.46
CA THR A 55 -0.62 21.72 -33.52
C THR A 55 -1.80 21.88 -34.50
N ARG A 56 -2.47 20.78 -34.86
CA ARG A 56 -3.68 20.82 -35.70
C ARG A 56 -4.82 21.57 -35.00
N GLU A 57 -5.12 21.22 -33.75
CA GLU A 57 -6.14 21.90 -32.95
C GLU A 57 -5.82 23.39 -32.77
N ALA A 58 -4.56 23.75 -32.51
CA ALA A 58 -4.13 25.14 -32.42
C ALA A 58 -4.31 25.90 -33.75
N THR A 59 -4.17 25.22 -34.89
CA THR A 59 -4.43 25.81 -36.22
C THR A 59 -5.93 26.03 -36.44
N ASP A 60 -6.76 25.08 -36.05
CA ASP A 60 -8.23 25.22 -36.13
C ASP A 60 -8.72 26.36 -35.22
N VAL A 61 -8.19 26.44 -33.99
CA VAL A 61 -8.44 27.55 -33.06
C VAL A 61 -7.92 28.86 -33.62
N GLN A 62 -6.78 28.88 -34.33
CA GLN A 62 -6.27 30.09 -34.98
C GLN A 62 -7.25 30.63 -36.02
N GLU A 63 -7.84 29.77 -36.86
CA GLU A 63 -8.83 30.18 -37.86
C GLU A 63 -10.13 30.67 -37.20
N LEU A 64 -10.59 29.99 -36.14
CA LEU A 64 -11.74 30.45 -35.35
C LEU A 64 -11.46 31.81 -34.67
N PHE A 65 -10.24 32.00 -34.17
CA PHE A 65 -9.80 33.22 -33.52
C PHE A 65 -9.68 34.39 -34.51
N LYS A 66 -9.11 34.15 -35.70
CA LYS A 66 -9.03 35.15 -36.79
C LYS A 66 -10.40 35.61 -37.26
N THR A 67 -11.36 34.69 -37.36
CA THR A 67 -12.72 34.98 -37.85
C THR A 67 -13.60 35.67 -36.80
N THR A 68 -13.41 35.36 -35.51
CA THR A 68 -14.36 35.76 -34.46
C THR A 68 -13.80 36.80 -33.49
N VAL A 69 -12.53 36.66 -33.08
CA VAL A 69 -11.97 37.34 -31.89
C VAL A 69 -10.92 38.41 -32.24
N ALA A 70 -10.24 38.30 -33.38
CA ALA A 70 -9.20 39.23 -33.80
C ALA A 70 -9.67 40.69 -33.92
N ALA A 71 -10.97 40.92 -34.17
CA ALA A 71 -11.56 42.26 -34.18
C ALA A 71 -11.82 42.85 -32.78
N GLN A 72 -11.92 42.00 -31.74
CA GLN A 72 -12.30 42.40 -30.38
C GLN A 72 -11.12 42.48 -29.41
N THR A 73 -10.04 41.73 -29.62
CA THR A 73 -8.87 41.71 -28.70
C THR A 73 -7.51 41.68 -29.42
N PRO A 74 -6.99 42.85 -29.85
CA PRO A 74 -5.73 42.95 -30.61
C PRO A 74 -4.49 42.40 -29.87
N PHE A 75 -4.49 42.46 -28.54
CA PHE A 75 -3.38 42.01 -27.71
C PHE A 75 -3.18 40.48 -27.75
N LEU A 76 -4.27 39.71 -27.79
CA LEU A 76 -4.20 38.25 -27.90
C LEU A 76 -3.78 37.82 -29.31
N ALA A 77 -4.24 38.54 -30.33
CA ALA A 77 -3.82 38.33 -31.72
C ALA A 77 -2.30 38.52 -31.91
N GLN A 78 -1.68 39.42 -31.14
CA GLN A 78 -0.24 39.67 -31.21
C GLN A 78 0.61 38.55 -30.59
N LYS A 79 0.10 37.85 -29.56
CA LYS A 79 0.85 36.79 -28.86
C LYS A 79 0.65 35.40 -29.47
N TRP A 80 -0.46 35.17 -30.16
CA TRP A 80 -0.82 33.88 -30.73
C TRP A 80 0.22 33.28 -31.70
N PRO A 81 0.85 34.06 -32.61
CA PRO A 81 1.91 33.54 -33.46
C PRO A 81 3.10 32.97 -32.68
N GLY A 82 3.43 33.53 -31.51
CA GLY A 82 4.53 33.04 -30.67
C GLY A 82 4.24 31.66 -30.07
N VAL A 83 2.98 31.37 -29.72
CA VAL A 83 2.55 30.05 -29.24
C VAL A 83 2.68 29.00 -30.34
N LEU A 84 2.25 29.33 -31.57
CA LEU A 84 2.38 28.45 -32.72
C LEU A 84 3.85 28.18 -33.08
N SER A 85 4.69 29.22 -33.06
CA SER A 85 6.14 29.04 -33.29
C SER A 85 6.78 28.13 -32.22
N ALA A 86 6.37 28.24 -30.96
CA ALA A 86 6.87 27.37 -29.89
C ALA A 86 6.43 25.92 -30.08
N LEU A 87 5.16 25.67 -30.45
CA LEU A 87 4.65 24.33 -30.74
C LEU A 87 5.34 23.69 -31.95
N SER A 88 5.50 24.44 -33.04
CA SER A 88 6.24 23.96 -34.22
C SER A 88 7.70 23.66 -33.91
N SER A 89 8.36 24.53 -33.14
CA SER A 89 9.74 24.30 -32.69
C SER A 89 9.87 23.07 -31.80
N ALA A 90 8.88 22.79 -30.94
CA ALA A 90 8.86 21.58 -30.13
C ALA A 90 8.66 20.32 -31.00
N ALA A 91 7.77 20.38 -32.00
CA ALA A 91 7.56 19.30 -32.95
C ALA A 91 8.84 18.99 -33.77
N ASP A 92 9.55 20.01 -34.24
CA ASP A 92 10.82 19.87 -34.94
C ASP A 92 11.92 19.30 -34.04
N GLY A 93 11.99 19.74 -32.78
CA GLY A 93 12.91 19.19 -31.78
C GLY A 93 12.68 17.69 -31.55
N LEU A 94 11.42 17.27 -31.41
CA LEU A 94 11.05 15.85 -31.24
C LEU A 94 11.36 15.01 -32.48
N ARG A 95 11.20 15.56 -33.69
CA ARG A 95 11.64 14.89 -34.93
C ARG A 95 13.16 14.71 -34.98
N GLY A 96 13.91 15.70 -34.49
CA GLY A 96 15.37 15.63 -34.36
C GLY A 96 15.81 14.52 -33.40
N ILE A 97 15.12 14.37 -32.27
CA ILE A 97 15.39 13.31 -31.29
C ILE A 97 15.07 11.93 -31.85
N ASP A 98 13.92 11.73 -32.50
CA ASP A 98 13.57 10.47 -33.17
C ASP A 98 14.58 10.07 -34.24
N GLY A 99 15.05 11.04 -35.04
CA GLY A 99 16.12 10.81 -36.02
C GLY A 99 17.46 10.43 -35.36
N GLY A 100 17.76 10.97 -34.19
CA GLY A 100 18.96 10.64 -33.40
C GLY A 100 18.90 9.24 -32.78
N VAL A 101 17.73 8.85 -32.26
CA VAL A 101 17.48 7.52 -31.68
C VAL A 101 17.56 6.45 -32.78
N LYS A 102 16.87 6.64 -33.91
CA LYS A 102 16.93 5.72 -35.06
C LYS A 102 18.30 5.66 -35.72
N GLY A 103 19.09 6.73 -35.63
CA GLY A 103 20.43 6.81 -36.21
C GLY A 103 21.54 6.15 -35.38
N THR A 104 21.32 5.93 -34.09
CA THR A 104 22.34 5.41 -33.16
C THR A 104 22.26 3.91 -32.90
N CYS A 105 21.18 3.24 -33.32
CA CYS A 105 20.97 1.81 -33.11
C CYS A 105 20.87 1.01 -34.42
N ARG A 106 21.98 0.92 -35.17
CA ARG A 106 22.19 -0.23 -36.06
C ARG A 106 23.03 -1.28 -35.30
N PRO A 107 22.79 -2.59 -35.50
CA PRO A 107 23.69 -3.62 -34.99
C PRO A 107 25.02 -3.50 -35.76
N ILE A 108 25.97 -2.76 -35.20
CA ILE A 108 27.27 -2.50 -35.83
C ILE A 108 28.24 -3.61 -35.43
N GLY A 109 28.58 -4.45 -36.41
CA GLY A 109 29.89 -5.06 -36.46
C GLY A 109 30.95 -3.97 -36.68
N TRP A 110 31.79 -3.77 -35.66
CA TRP A 110 33.20 -3.32 -35.73
C TRP A 110 33.59 -2.25 -36.76
N ALA A 111 32.83 -1.16 -36.87
CA ALA A 111 33.35 0.12 -37.35
C ALA A 111 33.22 1.16 -36.23
N GLU A 112 34.30 1.90 -36.00
CA GLU A 112 34.36 2.98 -35.01
C GLU A 112 33.24 3.99 -35.30
N PRO A 113 32.32 4.24 -34.34
CA PRO A 113 31.22 5.16 -34.56
C PRO A 113 31.78 6.57 -34.83
N PRO A 114 31.12 7.38 -35.69
CA PRO A 114 31.48 8.79 -35.79
C PRO A 114 31.38 9.42 -34.39
N PRO A 115 32.31 10.32 -34.01
CA PRO A 115 32.29 10.93 -32.69
C PRO A 115 30.91 11.56 -32.45
N PRO A 116 30.32 11.37 -31.25
CA PRO A 116 29.01 11.90 -30.93
C PRO A 116 28.99 13.39 -31.27
N ARG A 117 28.05 13.81 -32.13
CA ARG A 117 27.85 15.24 -32.38
C ARG A 117 27.51 15.87 -31.04
N HIS A 118 28.25 16.92 -30.67
CA HIS A 118 28.14 17.71 -29.44
C HIS A 118 26.80 18.49 -29.35
N LEU A 119 25.66 17.84 -29.54
CA LEU A 119 24.33 18.44 -29.35
C LEU A 119 24.06 18.82 -27.88
N SER A 120 24.86 18.29 -26.95
CA SER A 120 24.79 18.58 -25.52
C SER A 120 25.44 19.90 -25.09
N ASP A 121 26.25 20.54 -25.94
CA ASP A 121 27.00 21.75 -25.55
C ASP A 121 26.20 23.05 -25.74
N ASP A 122 25.06 23.01 -26.43
CA ASP A 122 24.24 24.20 -26.75
C ASP A 122 23.09 24.46 -25.75
N LEU A 123 22.75 23.49 -24.89
CA LEU A 123 21.68 23.67 -23.89
C LEU A 123 22.28 24.12 -22.56
N SER A 124 21.82 25.25 -22.02
CA SER A 124 22.29 25.75 -20.73
C SER A 124 21.97 24.77 -19.59
N ALA A 125 22.85 24.72 -18.58
CA ALA A 125 22.65 23.91 -17.38
C ALA A 125 21.31 24.20 -16.68
N ASP A 126 20.83 25.45 -16.76
CA ASP A 126 19.56 25.87 -16.19
C ASP A 126 18.37 25.27 -16.94
N LEU A 127 18.42 25.14 -18.27
CA LEU A 127 17.36 24.48 -19.03
C LEU A 127 17.25 22.99 -18.67
N TRP A 128 18.40 22.32 -18.51
CA TRP A 128 18.42 20.94 -18.03
C TRP A 128 17.81 20.82 -16.62
N ARG A 129 18.24 21.67 -15.69
CA ARG A 129 17.80 21.67 -14.29
C ARG A 129 16.32 22.00 -14.12
N ASP A 130 15.85 23.04 -14.81
CA ASP A 130 14.55 23.64 -14.51
C ASP A 130 13.43 23.13 -15.42
N VAL A 131 13.77 22.58 -16.60
CA VAL A 131 12.77 22.12 -17.58
C VAL A 131 12.86 20.61 -17.81
N ILE A 132 14.04 20.08 -18.15
CA ILE A 132 14.16 18.69 -18.59
C ILE A 132 14.08 17.71 -17.41
N TYR A 133 14.96 17.85 -16.41
CA TYR A 133 15.02 16.91 -15.28
C TYR A 133 13.73 16.80 -14.46
N PRO A 134 12.95 17.88 -14.23
CA PRO A 134 11.67 17.78 -13.54
C PRO A 134 10.60 16.97 -14.29
N MET A 135 10.77 16.73 -15.60
CA MET A 135 9.86 15.92 -16.43
C MET A 135 10.24 14.43 -16.47
N LEU A 136 11.48 14.09 -16.16
CA LEU A 136 11.94 12.70 -16.08
C LEU A 136 11.51 12.09 -14.75
N SER A 137 11.25 10.79 -14.69
CA SER A 137 11.17 10.03 -13.42
C SER A 137 12.52 10.03 -12.69
N ALA A 138 12.54 9.70 -11.40
CA ALA A 138 13.78 9.55 -10.63
C ALA A 138 14.72 8.54 -11.30
N ASP A 139 14.17 7.42 -11.79
CA ASP A 139 14.93 6.39 -12.50
C ASP A 139 15.51 6.92 -13.82
N GLU A 140 14.72 7.58 -14.66
CA GLU A 140 15.22 8.17 -15.92
C GLU A 140 16.27 9.27 -15.68
N ALA A 141 16.08 10.09 -14.64
CA ALA A 141 17.04 11.11 -14.25
C ALA A 141 18.39 10.49 -13.84
N VAL A 142 18.37 9.41 -13.05
CA VAL A 142 19.58 8.73 -12.55
C VAL A 142 20.24 7.85 -13.60
N CYS A 143 19.47 7.04 -14.31
CA CYS A 143 19.98 6.00 -15.21
C CYS A 143 20.28 6.55 -16.61
N SER A 144 19.49 7.50 -17.11
CA SER A 144 19.62 8.00 -18.48
C SER A 144 20.30 9.36 -18.53
N ALA A 145 19.80 10.33 -17.77
CA ALA A 145 20.22 11.72 -17.95
C ALA A 145 21.43 12.14 -17.10
N ARG A 146 21.76 11.39 -16.03
CA ARG A 146 22.99 11.61 -15.26
C ARG A 146 24.27 11.16 -16.00
N PRO A 147 24.30 10.00 -16.69
CA PRO A 147 25.50 9.55 -17.40
C PRO A 147 25.80 10.28 -18.72
N THR A 148 24.79 10.89 -19.35
CA THR A 148 24.91 11.53 -20.68
C THR A 148 25.83 12.75 -20.69
N SER A 149 26.02 13.41 -19.56
CA SER A 149 26.95 14.55 -19.43
C SER A 149 27.93 14.31 -18.30
N LYS A 150 29.19 13.98 -18.64
CA LYS A 150 30.26 13.79 -17.64
C LYS A 150 30.48 15.03 -16.77
N THR A 151 30.35 16.22 -17.37
CA THR A 151 30.59 17.50 -16.71
C THR A 151 29.37 17.99 -15.93
N HIS A 152 28.17 17.89 -16.49
CA HIS A 152 26.97 18.50 -15.89
C HIS A 152 26.03 17.48 -15.23
N GLY A 153 25.97 16.23 -15.70
CA GLY A 153 24.98 15.26 -15.24
C GLY A 153 25.09 14.95 -13.74
N SER A 154 26.32 14.71 -13.25
CA SER A 154 26.56 14.49 -11.82
C SER A 154 26.41 15.76 -10.95
N GLN A 155 26.59 16.94 -11.54
CA GLN A 155 26.40 18.23 -10.87
C GLN A 155 24.93 18.66 -10.80
N LEU A 156 24.13 18.26 -11.78
CA LEU A 156 22.71 18.61 -11.88
C LEU A 156 21.81 17.57 -11.19
N VAL A 157 22.19 16.29 -11.25
CA VAL A 157 21.52 15.19 -10.54
C VAL A 157 22.39 14.79 -9.35
N ASP A 158 22.32 15.62 -8.32
CA ASP A 158 23.03 15.49 -7.04
C ASP A 158 22.04 15.17 -5.88
N GLU A 159 22.53 15.19 -4.64
CA GLU A 159 21.72 14.95 -3.45
C GLU A 159 20.65 16.04 -3.25
N THR A 160 20.97 17.29 -3.59
CA THR A 160 20.05 18.44 -3.49
C THR A 160 18.87 18.29 -4.43
N PHE A 161 19.13 17.86 -5.67
CA PHE A 161 18.10 17.54 -6.65
C PHE A 161 17.15 16.46 -6.13
N MET A 162 17.69 15.36 -5.58
CA MET A 162 16.88 14.28 -5.04
C MET A 162 16.03 14.70 -3.85
N LEU A 163 16.59 15.47 -2.91
CA LEU A 163 15.83 15.99 -1.76
C LEU A 163 14.69 16.93 -2.21
N THR A 164 14.96 17.84 -3.14
CA THR A 164 13.95 18.74 -3.70
C THR A 164 12.80 17.96 -4.33
N ARG A 165 13.14 16.87 -5.01
CA ARG A 165 12.18 15.98 -5.65
C ARG A 165 11.34 15.21 -4.63
N ILE A 166 11.98 14.63 -3.61
CA ILE A 166 11.31 13.99 -2.48
C ILE A 166 10.33 14.97 -1.81
N ASP A 167 10.74 16.21 -1.56
CA ASP A 167 9.89 17.23 -0.94
C ASP A 167 8.67 17.56 -1.81
N LYS A 168 8.87 17.64 -3.13
CA LYS A 168 7.80 17.82 -4.11
C LYS A 168 6.81 16.65 -4.06
N ASP A 169 7.28 15.42 -4.02
CA ASP A 169 6.41 14.23 -3.97
C ASP A 169 5.69 14.09 -2.63
N LEU A 170 6.38 14.30 -1.51
CA LEU A 170 5.76 14.32 -0.18
C LEU A 170 4.63 15.34 -0.11
N LYS A 171 4.84 16.55 -0.69
CA LYS A 171 3.80 17.58 -0.76
C LYS A 171 2.68 17.20 -1.74
N LYS A 172 3.02 16.71 -2.92
CA LYS A 172 2.07 16.29 -3.97
C LYS A 172 1.09 15.24 -3.47
N TYR A 173 1.58 14.30 -2.69
CA TYR A 173 0.79 13.18 -2.15
C TYR A 173 0.27 13.45 -0.73
N SER A 174 0.41 14.67 -0.20
CA SER A 174 -0.01 15.03 1.17
C SER A 174 0.59 14.11 2.26
N LEU A 175 1.81 13.62 2.05
CA LEU A 175 2.53 12.73 2.97
C LEU A 175 3.41 13.51 3.96
N THR A 176 3.54 14.82 3.81
CA THR A 176 4.27 15.68 4.75
C THR A 176 3.73 15.50 6.18
N GLY A 177 4.63 15.14 7.11
CA GLY A 177 4.28 14.86 8.50
C GLY A 177 3.87 13.40 8.77
N LEU A 178 3.65 12.59 7.74
CA LEU A 178 3.43 11.14 7.85
C LEU A 178 4.67 10.34 7.49
N ILE A 179 5.31 10.67 6.35
CA ILE A 179 6.53 10.04 5.85
C ILE A 179 7.60 11.12 5.66
N ASP A 180 8.85 10.78 5.94
CA ASP A 180 10.01 11.61 5.62
C ASP A 180 11.22 10.72 5.29
N VAL A 181 12.28 11.32 4.79
CA VAL A 181 13.58 10.67 4.58
C VAL A 181 14.57 11.13 5.64
N GLU A 182 15.59 10.32 5.90
CA GLU A 182 16.74 10.70 6.69
C GLU A 182 17.52 11.79 5.93
N ARG A 183 17.47 13.01 6.45
CA ARG A 183 18.13 14.17 5.86
C ARG A 183 19.51 14.33 6.49
N PRO A 184 20.55 14.67 5.70
CA PRO A 184 21.86 15.03 6.25
C PRO A 184 21.67 16.12 7.31
N THR A 185 22.19 15.88 8.51
CA THR A 185 22.15 16.92 9.55
C THR A 185 23.00 18.09 9.05
N PRO A 186 22.45 19.32 8.95
CA PRO A 186 23.27 20.46 8.57
C PRO A 186 24.43 20.56 9.58
N PRO A 187 25.65 20.86 9.12
CA PRO A 187 26.80 20.96 10.02
C PRO A 187 26.43 21.94 11.13
N ILE A 188 26.48 21.46 12.38
CA ILE A 188 26.25 22.29 13.54
C ILE A 188 27.40 23.30 13.52
N HIS A 189 27.13 24.51 13.04
CA HIS A 189 28.05 25.62 13.22
C HIS A 189 28.15 25.83 14.73
N THR A 190 29.17 25.23 15.35
CA THR A 190 29.56 25.54 16.71
C THR A 190 29.87 27.02 16.74
N THR A 191 28.91 27.82 17.17
CA THR A 191 29.12 29.23 17.47
C THR A 191 30.28 29.26 18.45
N PRO A 192 31.41 29.93 18.13
CA PRO A 192 32.52 29.97 19.04
C PRO A 192 32.02 30.57 20.35
N THR A 193 32.14 29.79 21.43
CA THR A 193 31.82 30.23 22.79
C THR A 193 32.55 31.56 23.02
N PRO A 194 31.86 32.63 23.43
CA PRO A 194 32.53 33.88 23.72
C PRO A 194 33.48 33.65 24.90
N THR A 195 34.77 33.60 24.61
CA THR A 195 35.85 33.57 25.61
C THR A 195 35.65 34.76 26.54
N PRO A 196 35.54 34.55 27.87
CA PRO A 196 35.45 35.66 28.80
C PRO A 196 36.76 36.45 28.78
N THR A 197 36.62 37.75 28.53
CA THR A 197 37.65 38.79 28.62
C THR A 197 38.48 38.66 29.89
N ALA A 198 39.78 38.40 29.75
CA ALA A 198 40.78 38.70 30.77
C ALA A 198 41.91 39.51 30.10
N ALA A 199 42.27 40.59 30.77
CA ALA A 199 43.16 41.62 30.28
C ALA A 199 44.64 41.18 30.24
N ASP A 200 45.34 41.82 29.31
CA ASP A 200 46.70 42.38 29.44
C ASP A 200 47.95 41.53 29.17
N THR A 201 48.88 42.21 28.50
CA THR A 201 50.32 41.94 28.24
C THR A 201 50.77 40.91 27.18
N ASP A 202 51.16 41.45 26.02
CA ASP A 202 52.13 40.96 25.02
C ASP A 202 53.59 40.95 25.59
N PRO A 203 54.65 40.32 24.98
CA PRO A 203 54.94 40.25 23.53
C PRO A 203 55.70 38.95 23.06
N PRO A 204 56.50 38.92 21.96
CA PRO A 204 56.11 38.34 20.68
C PRO A 204 56.98 37.13 20.23
N GLY A 205 56.46 36.29 19.34
CA GLY A 205 57.31 35.43 18.51
C GLY A 205 56.96 33.95 18.57
N GLY A 206 55.92 33.58 17.83
CA GLY A 206 55.63 32.20 17.50
C GLY A 206 54.40 32.19 16.61
N THR A 207 54.59 31.94 15.32
CA THR A 207 53.47 31.64 14.41
C THR A 207 52.68 30.49 15.01
N PRO A 208 51.44 30.70 15.48
CA PRO A 208 50.63 29.61 15.96
C PRO A 208 50.18 28.86 14.72
N THR A 209 50.76 27.70 14.48
CA THR A 209 50.14 26.70 13.62
C THR A 209 48.85 26.29 14.31
N TYR A 210 47.76 27.00 14.00
CA TYR A 210 46.42 26.55 14.33
C TYR A 210 46.24 25.17 13.69
N PRO A 211 45.93 24.12 14.46
CA PRO A 211 45.37 22.92 13.86
C PRO A 211 44.04 23.36 13.24
N GLN A 212 43.99 23.41 11.92
CA GLN A 212 42.75 23.51 11.18
C GLN A 212 41.82 22.43 11.74
N PRO A 213 40.62 22.76 12.26
CA PRO A 213 39.64 21.74 12.52
C PRO A 213 39.39 21.04 11.18
N ALA A 214 39.68 19.75 11.13
CA ALA A 214 39.28 18.89 10.03
C ALA A 214 37.75 18.92 9.99
N SER A 215 37.18 19.90 9.29
CA SER A 215 35.75 20.04 9.10
C SER A 215 35.26 18.80 8.37
N ASP A 216 34.35 18.07 9.00
CA ASP A 216 33.16 17.33 8.52
C ASP A 216 32.93 17.21 7.00
N ALA A 217 33.98 16.99 6.22
CA ALA A 217 33.90 16.77 4.80
C ALA A 217 33.46 15.33 4.61
N VAL A 218 32.13 15.16 4.44
CA VAL A 218 31.51 13.89 4.06
C VAL A 218 32.36 13.23 2.99
N THR A 219 32.82 12.02 3.29
CA THR A 219 33.74 11.30 2.40
C THR A 219 33.05 11.05 1.04
N PRO A 220 33.81 10.95 -0.06
CA PRO A 220 33.22 10.60 -1.36
C PRO A 220 32.38 9.32 -1.32
N ALA A 221 32.76 8.35 -0.48
CA ALA A 221 32.01 7.11 -0.29
C ALA A 221 30.65 7.33 0.39
N GLU A 222 30.58 8.17 1.42
CA GLU A 222 29.33 8.53 2.10
C GLU A 222 28.38 9.30 1.18
N ARG A 223 28.90 10.24 0.36
CA ARG A 223 28.07 10.91 -0.66
C ARG A 223 27.46 9.93 -1.65
N ILE A 224 28.23 8.96 -2.14
CA ILE A 224 27.71 7.94 -3.06
C ILE A 224 26.61 7.10 -2.38
N ARG A 225 26.77 6.74 -1.10
CA ARG A 225 25.76 6.01 -0.32
C ARG A 225 24.49 6.84 -0.13
N LEU A 226 24.64 8.10 0.29
CA LEU A 226 23.55 9.04 0.48
C LEU A 226 22.76 9.27 -0.81
N PHE A 227 23.45 9.53 -1.93
CA PHE A 227 22.81 9.70 -3.22
C PHE A 227 22.01 8.46 -3.65
N ARG A 228 22.57 7.26 -3.46
CA ARG A 228 21.87 6.00 -3.76
C ARG A 228 20.61 5.84 -2.91
N TYR A 229 20.73 6.11 -1.61
CA TYR A 229 19.61 6.09 -0.68
C TYR A 229 18.50 7.06 -1.11
N LEU A 230 18.83 8.33 -1.34
CA LEU A 230 17.86 9.35 -1.76
C LEU A 230 17.20 8.99 -3.09
N SER A 231 17.97 8.42 -4.04
CA SER A 231 17.42 7.94 -5.31
C SER A 231 16.40 6.82 -5.11
N ALA A 232 16.69 5.87 -4.21
CA ALA A 232 15.77 4.78 -3.87
C ALA A 232 14.51 5.29 -3.17
N SER A 233 14.64 6.25 -2.25
CA SER A 233 13.49 6.89 -1.58
C SER A 233 12.63 7.68 -2.57
N ALA A 234 13.24 8.47 -3.45
CA ALA A 234 12.53 9.20 -4.50
C ALA A 234 11.77 8.24 -5.42
N TYR A 235 12.43 7.17 -5.86
CA TYR A 235 11.80 6.14 -6.69
C TYR A 235 10.59 5.48 -6.00
N ALA A 236 10.73 5.08 -4.72
CA ALA A 236 9.64 4.49 -3.95
C ALA A 236 8.45 5.46 -3.78
N LEU A 237 8.72 6.75 -3.55
CA LEU A 237 7.69 7.78 -3.43
C LEU A 237 7.00 8.09 -4.76
N GLU A 238 7.73 8.07 -5.89
CA GLU A 238 7.11 8.27 -7.21
C GLU A 238 6.20 7.12 -7.61
N ARG A 239 6.66 5.89 -7.39
CA ARG A 239 5.92 4.68 -7.76
C ARG A 239 4.77 4.43 -6.80
N GLY A 240 5.02 4.60 -5.50
CA GLY A 240 4.09 4.28 -4.42
C GLY A 240 3.28 5.47 -3.89
N GLY A 241 3.56 6.70 -4.30
CA GLY A 241 3.01 7.91 -3.67
C GLY A 241 1.48 7.98 -3.67
N GLU A 242 0.84 7.54 -4.75
CA GLU A 242 -0.62 7.54 -4.82
C GLU A 242 -1.24 6.47 -3.93
N LEU A 243 -0.65 5.27 -3.90
CA LEU A 243 -1.06 4.20 -2.98
C LEU A 243 -0.82 4.59 -1.52
N LEU A 244 0.31 5.25 -1.25
CA LEU A 244 0.64 5.81 0.05
C LEU A 244 -0.43 6.82 0.50
N ARG A 245 -0.81 7.74 -0.40
CA ARG A 245 -1.83 8.76 -0.13
C ARG A 245 -3.22 8.16 0.10
N GLN A 246 -3.64 7.21 -0.73
CA GLN A 246 -5.01 6.72 -0.72
C GLN A 246 -5.27 5.64 0.34
N GLN A 247 -4.33 4.70 0.52
CA GLN A 247 -4.54 3.50 1.33
C GLN A 247 -3.63 3.46 2.56
N MET A 248 -2.32 3.71 2.39
CA MET A 248 -1.39 3.58 3.53
C MET A 248 -1.48 4.74 4.52
N ALA A 249 -1.91 5.94 4.11
CA ALA A 249 -2.12 7.06 5.02
C ALA A 249 -3.22 6.73 6.06
N ASP A 250 -4.32 6.10 5.63
CA ASP A 250 -5.37 5.61 6.52
C ASP A 250 -4.79 4.59 7.52
N PHE A 251 -3.98 3.65 7.03
CA PHE A 251 -3.29 2.66 7.87
C PHE A 251 -2.31 3.31 8.87
N ILE A 252 -1.49 4.26 8.45
CA ILE A 252 -0.51 4.95 9.31
C ILE A 252 -1.23 5.71 10.43
N ASN A 253 -2.34 6.39 10.11
CA ASN A 253 -3.13 7.08 11.12
C ASN A 253 -3.78 6.11 12.11
N LEU A 254 -4.31 4.98 11.63
CA LEU A 254 -4.80 3.91 12.50
C LEU A 254 -3.67 3.36 13.38
N ALA A 255 -2.54 2.96 12.80
CA ALA A 255 -1.39 2.43 13.53
C ALA A 255 -0.87 3.41 14.60
N ARG A 256 -0.88 4.72 14.33
CA ARG A 256 -0.59 5.77 15.32
C ARG A 256 -1.60 5.78 16.47
N ASN A 257 -2.89 5.70 16.15
CA ASN A 257 -3.96 5.70 17.15
C ASN A 257 -3.92 4.45 18.03
N TYR A 258 -3.46 3.31 17.48
CA TYR A 258 -3.15 2.07 18.19
C TYR A 258 -1.71 2.02 18.78
N LYS A 259 -0.97 3.13 18.78
CA LYS A 259 0.41 3.27 19.33
C LYS A 259 1.43 2.27 18.80
N LEU A 260 1.20 1.72 17.61
CA LEU A 260 2.16 0.88 16.89
C LEU A 260 3.31 1.70 16.32
N ILE A 261 3.09 3.01 16.18
CA ILE A 261 4.08 3.99 15.72
C ILE A 261 4.50 4.86 16.91
N LYS A 262 5.79 4.84 17.24
CA LYS A 262 6.36 5.65 18.33
C LYS A 262 6.37 7.15 18.00
N THR A 263 6.76 7.49 16.77
CA THR A 263 6.98 8.87 16.33
C THR A 263 6.60 9.05 14.87
N LEU A 264 5.96 10.18 14.56
CA LEU A 264 5.77 10.65 13.19
C LEU A 264 6.63 11.89 12.92
N PRO A 265 7.07 12.11 11.67
CA PRO A 265 6.88 11.24 10.50
C PRO A 265 7.70 9.94 10.58
N LEU A 266 7.25 8.89 9.88
CA LEU A 266 8.03 7.67 9.65
C LEU A 266 9.21 8.02 8.73
N ARG A 267 10.43 7.91 9.26
CA ARG A 267 11.66 8.27 8.55
C ARG A 267 12.25 7.04 7.88
N LEU A 268 12.25 6.99 6.55
CA LEU A 268 12.82 5.87 5.80
C LEU A 268 14.32 5.74 6.13
N ALA A 269 14.74 4.65 6.78
CA ALA A 269 16.13 4.50 7.21
C ALA A 269 17.07 4.15 6.04
N ALA A 270 18.24 4.81 5.99
CA ALA A 270 19.19 4.61 4.89
C ALA A 270 19.72 3.17 4.81
N ASP A 271 20.12 2.61 5.94
CA ASP A 271 20.63 1.25 6.02
C ASP A 271 19.57 0.22 5.63
N TRP A 272 18.32 0.43 6.07
CA TRP A 272 17.21 -0.45 5.73
C TRP A 272 16.91 -0.48 4.23
N MET A 273 16.83 0.70 3.60
CA MET A 273 16.59 0.82 2.16
C MET A 273 17.72 0.14 1.36
N ALA A 274 18.98 0.31 1.79
CA ALA A 274 20.12 -0.30 1.12
C ALA A 274 20.11 -1.84 1.21
N GLU A 275 19.68 -2.41 2.34
CA GLU A 275 19.62 -3.85 2.56
C GLU A 275 18.40 -4.51 1.89
N HIS A 276 17.23 -3.89 2.00
CA HIS A 276 15.96 -4.54 1.66
C HIS A 276 15.41 -4.15 0.30
N LEU A 277 15.90 -3.06 -0.28
CA LEU A 277 15.57 -2.53 -1.60
C LEU A 277 16.84 -2.09 -2.35
N PRO A 278 17.82 -3.01 -2.54
CA PRO A 278 19.12 -2.67 -3.10
C PRO A 278 19.07 -2.22 -4.57
N SER A 279 17.99 -2.54 -5.28
CA SER A 279 17.80 -2.25 -6.70
C SER A 279 16.34 -1.95 -7.03
N LYS A 280 16.13 -1.28 -8.17
CA LYS A 280 14.81 -1.09 -8.79
C LYS A 280 14.09 -2.42 -9.00
N THR A 281 14.79 -3.42 -9.54
CA THR A 281 14.23 -4.74 -9.80
C THR A 281 13.71 -5.40 -8.53
N ALA A 282 14.45 -5.32 -7.41
CA ALA A 282 14.00 -5.88 -6.14
C ALA A 282 12.73 -5.19 -5.59
N PHE A 283 12.50 -3.92 -5.94
CA PHE A 283 11.26 -3.21 -5.63
C PHE A 283 10.12 -3.66 -6.55
N ASP A 284 10.37 -3.72 -7.87
CA ASP A 284 9.39 -4.09 -8.89
C ASP A 284 9.02 -5.60 -8.86
N GLU A 285 9.83 -6.45 -8.23
CA GLU A 285 9.53 -7.87 -8.00
C GLU A 285 8.39 -8.09 -6.99
N LEU A 286 8.11 -7.10 -6.15
CA LEU A 286 7.02 -7.15 -5.17
C LEU A 286 5.80 -6.41 -5.72
N PRO A 287 4.57 -6.86 -5.41
CA PRO A 287 3.40 -6.02 -5.59
C PRO A 287 3.61 -4.67 -4.90
N LEU A 288 3.22 -3.58 -5.54
CA LEU A 288 3.55 -2.22 -5.12
C LEU A 288 3.20 -1.95 -3.65
N ALA A 289 2.07 -2.45 -3.16
CA ALA A 289 1.64 -2.29 -1.77
C ALA A 289 2.58 -2.97 -0.76
N LEU A 290 3.07 -4.17 -1.09
CA LEU A 290 4.05 -4.88 -0.28
C LEU A 290 5.40 -4.16 -0.33
N ALA A 291 5.84 -3.72 -1.51
CA ALA A 291 7.08 -2.98 -1.69
C ALA A 291 7.09 -1.68 -0.87
N VAL A 292 6.00 -0.91 -0.96
CA VAL A 292 5.78 0.32 -0.19
C VAL A 292 5.79 0.03 1.31
N TYR A 293 5.01 -0.96 1.78
CA TYR A 293 4.98 -1.30 3.20
C TYR A 293 6.35 -1.76 3.71
N LYS A 294 7.12 -2.51 2.91
CA LYS A 294 8.48 -2.95 3.25
C LYS A 294 9.42 -1.76 3.54
N THR A 295 9.18 -0.57 2.99
CA THR A 295 9.99 0.63 3.27
C THR A 295 9.86 1.13 4.71
N PHE A 296 8.71 0.93 5.37
CA PHE A 296 8.43 1.52 6.67
C PHE A 296 7.91 0.55 7.73
N GLY A 297 7.49 -0.68 7.38
CA GLY A 297 6.91 -1.66 8.30
C GLY A 297 7.81 -1.99 9.50
N HIS A 298 9.14 -1.96 9.31
CA HIS A 298 10.12 -2.18 10.38
C HIS A 298 10.09 -1.12 11.48
N MET A 299 9.59 0.09 11.19
CA MET A 299 9.43 1.18 12.17
C MET A 299 8.18 1.01 13.04
N LEU A 300 7.31 0.07 12.70
CA LEU A 300 6.14 -0.28 13.49
C LEU A 300 6.51 -1.42 14.43
N SER A 301 6.02 -1.34 15.66
CA SER A 301 6.22 -2.40 16.64
C SER A 301 4.94 -2.68 17.42
N CYS A 302 4.66 -3.96 17.63
CA CYS A 302 3.61 -4.43 18.52
C CYS A 302 4.28 -5.19 19.66
N GLN A 303 4.12 -4.76 20.91
CA GLN A 303 4.69 -5.43 22.09
C GLN A 303 6.22 -5.65 22.01
N GLY A 304 6.93 -4.74 21.33
CA GLY A 304 8.38 -4.85 21.13
C GLY A 304 8.78 -5.63 19.87
N ASP A 305 7.88 -6.42 19.29
CA ASP A 305 8.12 -7.13 18.04
C ASP A 305 7.97 -6.20 16.84
N SER A 306 8.96 -6.26 15.94
CA SER A 306 8.93 -5.50 14.69
C SER A 306 7.88 -6.05 13.74
N LEU A 307 7.09 -5.15 13.15
CA LEU A 307 6.12 -5.46 12.11
C LEU A 307 6.75 -5.34 10.70
N ALA A 308 8.02 -5.74 10.57
CA ALA A 308 8.67 -5.82 9.27
C ALA A 308 8.03 -6.95 8.43
N LEU A 309 7.77 -6.65 7.15
CA LEU A 309 7.34 -7.66 6.18
C LEU A 309 8.49 -8.63 5.90
N ARG A 310 8.25 -9.92 6.13
CA ARG A 310 9.21 -10.99 5.84
C ARG A 310 8.59 -11.98 4.86
N ARG A 311 9.37 -12.44 3.89
CA ARG A 311 9.01 -13.61 3.08
C ARG A 311 9.16 -14.84 3.97
N VAL A 312 8.21 -15.77 3.88
CA VAL A 312 8.28 -17.06 4.60
C VAL A 312 8.70 -18.10 3.58
N ASP A 313 9.81 -18.77 3.86
CA ASP A 313 10.28 -19.90 3.06
C ASP A 313 9.52 -21.16 3.49
N GLU A 314 9.33 -22.11 2.58
CA GLU A 314 8.44 -23.25 2.83
C GLU A 314 8.89 -24.14 4.00
N GLN A 315 10.18 -24.07 4.36
CA GLN A 315 10.78 -24.81 5.47
C GLN A 315 10.39 -24.29 6.85
N ASP A 316 9.95 -23.04 6.97
CA ASP A 316 9.56 -22.45 8.26
C ASP A 316 8.23 -23.01 8.81
N ASP A 317 7.44 -23.70 7.97
CA ASP A 317 6.11 -24.20 8.35
C ASP A 317 6.13 -25.57 9.04
N GLU A 318 7.20 -26.36 8.88
CA GLU A 318 7.27 -27.69 9.48
C GLU A 318 7.50 -27.63 11.00
N ASN A 319 8.16 -26.58 11.51
CA ASN A 319 8.52 -26.49 12.93
C ASN A 319 7.39 -25.97 13.85
N GLU A 320 6.36 -25.30 13.32
CA GLU A 320 5.30 -24.73 14.17
C GLU A 320 4.18 -25.73 14.50
N ASN A 321 3.86 -26.63 13.57
CA ASN A 321 2.81 -27.65 13.77
C ASN A 321 3.19 -28.72 14.82
N GLU A 322 4.48 -28.89 15.14
CA GLU A 322 4.90 -29.81 16.20
C GLU A 322 4.58 -29.29 17.61
N SER A 323 4.40 -27.96 17.77
CA SER A 323 4.20 -27.37 19.10
C SER A 323 2.74 -27.27 19.57
N GLU A 324 1.75 -27.40 18.66
CA GLU A 324 0.32 -27.32 19.01
C GLU A 324 -0.28 -28.69 19.37
N ASN A 325 0.34 -29.81 19.00
CA ASN A 325 -0.20 -31.16 19.27
C ASN A 325 0.17 -31.74 20.65
N ASP A 326 1.05 -31.09 21.42
CA ASP A 326 1.52 -31.61 22.72
C ASP A 326 0.72 -31.08 23.93
N GLN A 327 -0.32 -30.26 23.74
CA GLN A 327 -1.14 -29.72 24.84
C GLN A 327 -2.40 -30.54 25.18
N ASP A 328 -2.68 -31.63 24.46
CA ASP A 328 -3.79 -32.55 24.78
C ASP A 328 -3.37 -33.73 25.68
N SER A 329 -2.14 -33.71 26.24
CA SER A 329 -1.71 -34.74 27.19
C SER A 329 -2.21 -34.45 28.61
N ASP A 330 -3.27 -35.15 28.98
CA ASP A 330 -3.57 -35.65 30.32
C ASP A 330 -3.72 -34.60 31.43
N SER A 331 -4.84 -33.88 31.41
CA SER A 331 -5.50 -33.52 32.68
C SER A 331 -6.65 -34.49 32.93
N ASP A 332 -6.26 -35.71 33.30
CA ASP A 332 -7.08 -36.61 34.12
C ASP A 332 -7.38 -35.88 35.45
N LEU A 333 -8.33 -34.95 35.41
CA LEU A 333 -8.97 -34.44 36.61
C LEU A 333 -9.93 -35.53 37.06
N GLU A 334 -9.40 -36.33 37.99
CA GLU A 334 -10.10 -37.30 38.79
C GLU A 334 -11.47 -36.78 39.21
N ASP A 335 -12.47 -37.63 38.96
CA ASP A 335 -13.85 -37.51 39.41
C ASP A 335 -13.93 -37.36 40.95
N ASP A 336 -13.78 -36.14 41.47
CA ASP A 336 -14.16 -35.84 42.84
C ASP A 336 -15.66 -35.57 42.93
N ASP A 337 -16.36 -36.69 43.05
CA ASP A 337 -17.67 -36.92 43.69
C ASP A 337 -17.95 -35.94 44.84
N MET A 338 -18.52 -34.78 44.52
CA MET A 338 -19.07 -33.83 45.50
C MET A 338 -20.57 -34.08 45.62
N GLY A 339 -20.90 -34.69 46.75
CA GLY A 339 -22.22 -35.19 47.10
C GLY A 339 -23.35 -34.17 47.09
N ASP A 340 -24.51 -34.73 46.78
CA ASP A 340 -25.88 -34.26 46.98
C ASP A 340 -26.12 -33.80 48.43
N GLU A 341 -26.06 -32.50 48.68
CA GLU A 341 -26.69 -31.87 49.85
C GLU A 341 -27.86 -30.98 49.41
N ARG A 342 -29.02 -31.63 49.37
CA ARG A 342 -30.34 -31.00 49.49
C ARG A 342 -30.40 -30.15 50.76
N GLY A 343 -30.39 -28.83 50.58
CA GLY A 343 -30.83 -27.87 51.58
C GLY A 343 -32.11 -27.19 51.12
N ASP A 344 -33.25 -27.74 51.56
CA ASP A 344 -34.54 -27.05 51.57
C ASP A 344 -34.45 -25.85 52.51
N GLU A 345 -34.58 -24.62 52.01
CA GLU A 345 -35.05 -23.50 52.83
C GLU A 345 -36.11 -22.69 52.05
N GLU A 346 -37.35 -22.98 52.42
CA GLU A 346 -38.49 -22.09 52.30
C GLU A 346 -38.19 -20.77 53.05
N GLN A 347 -38.46 -19.63 52.41
CA GLN A 347 -39.01 -18.46 53.09
C GLN A 347 -39.52 -17.41 52.10
N ASP A 348 -40.85 -17.36 52.02
CA ASP A 348 -41.70 -16.18 52.04
C ASP A 348 -40.99 -14.82 52.11
N ASP A 349 -41.30 -13.91 51.19
CA ASP A 349 -41.82 -12.63 51.64
C ASP A 349 -42.70 -11.96 50.57
N ASP A 350 -43.87 -11.57 51.05
CA ASP A 350 -44.91 -10.84 50.36
C ASP A 350 -44.43 -9.42 50.00
N THR A 351 -44.78 -8.91 48.82
CA THR A 351 -44.96 -7.47 48.70
C THR A 351 -46.18 -7.13 47.86
N ASP A 352 -47.18 -6.68 48.61
CA ASP A 352 -48.46 -6.15 48.19
C ASP A 352 -48.37 -4.95 47.24
N GLN A 353 -49.26 -5.00 46.25
CA GLN A 353 -50.26 -3.98 45.91
C GLN A 353 -49.94 -2.50 46.15
N HIS A 354 -49.86 -1.74 45.05
CA HIS A 354 -50.63 -0.51 44.95
C HIS A 354 -51.22 -0.32 43.55
N GLN A 355 -52.54 -0.54 43.49
CA GLN A 355 -53.44 0.05 42.51
C GLN A 355 -53.47 1.57 42.68
N GLN A 356 -53.37 2.31 41.59
CA GLN A 356 -54.07 3.59 41.45
C GLN A 356 -54.71 3.66 40.08
N GLU A 357 -56.02 3.47 40.08
CA GLU A 357 -56.94 3.86 39.03
C GLU A 357 -57.02 5.40 38.99
N GLY A 358 -56.97 5.96 37.78
CA GLY A 358 -57.23 7.37 37.52
C GLY A 358 -57.96 7.51 36.20
N GLN A 359 -59.29 7.38 36.26
CA GLN A 359 -60.21 7.66 35.16
C GLN A 359 -60.27 9.16 34.85
N GLY A 360 -60.50 9.49 33.57
CA GLY A 360 -61.33 10.64 33.17
C GLY A 360 -60.66 11.70 32.31
N GLY A 361 -61.09 11.82 31.04
CA GLY A 361 -60.93 13.06 30.28
C GLY A 361 -60.84 12.93 28.76
N GLN A 362 -61.98 12.74 28.09
CA GLN A 362 -62.24 13.20 26.72
C GLN A 362 -63.48 14.13 26.78
N PRO A 363 -63.80 14.94 25.75
CA PRO A 363 -62.98 15.53 24.70
C PRO A 363 -63.18 17.07 24.65
N ASN A 364 -62.43 17.80 23.82
CA ASN A 364 -62.91 19.07 23.29
C ASN A 364 -62.34 19.32 21.89
N ASP A 365 -63.28 19.59 21.00
CA ASP A 365 -63.15 20.08 19.65
C ASP A 365 -62.43 21.43 19.60
N ALA A 366 -61.63 21.65 18.56
CA ALA A 366 -61.48 22.98 17.96
C ALA A 366 -60.88 22.87 16.55
N ASP A 367 -61.65 23.41 15.62
CA ASP A 367 -61.38 23.65 14.21
C ASP A 367 -60.03 24.35 13.91
N GLY A 368 -59.47 24.04 12.74
CA GLY A 368 -58.33 24.76 12.18
C GLY A 368 -58.09 24.42 10.72
N GLN A 369 -58.85 25.07 9.84
CA GLN A 369 -58.73 25.03 8.37
C GLN A 369 -57.36 25.52 7.85
N GLN A 370 -56.80 24.85 6.84
CA GLN A 370 -56.01 25.41 5.72
C GLN A 370 -55.70 24.25 4.74
N GLN A 371 -56.43 24.09 3.62
CA GLN A 371 -56.26 24.71 2.29
C GLN A 371 -54.85 24.61 1.66
N GLY A 372 -54.83 23.97 0.47
CA GLY A 372 -53.77 23.99 -0.55
C GLY A 372 -52.99 22.67 -0.60
N GLY A 373 -53.01 21.85 -1.65
CA GLY A 373 -53.29 22.05 -3.07
C GLY A 373 -52.13 21.45 -3.85
N GLY A 374 -52.38 20.50 -4.77
CA GLY A 374 -51.36 20.00 -5.70
C GLY A 374 -51.48 18.51 -6.05
N ASN A 375 -52.41 18.19 -6.94
CA ASN A 375 -52.42 16.92 -7.68
C ASN A 375 -51.26 16.90 -8.68
N ALA A 376 -50.49 15.81 -8.69
CA ALA A 376 -49.73 15.39 -9.86
C ALA A 376 -50.11 13.94 -10.15
N GLU A 377 -50.88 13.76 -11.22
CA GLU A 377 -51.16 12.50 -11.88
C GLU A 377 -49.84 11.85 -12.32
N ILE A 378 -49.61 10.59 -11.96
CA ILE A 378 -48.72 9.71 -12.73
C ILE A 378 -49.43 8.38 -12.93
N SER A 379 -49.53 8.08 -14.21
CA SER A 379 -50.18 6.99 -14.94
C SER A 379 -49.86 5.60 -14.41
N GLU A 380 -50.91 4.79 -14.30
CA GLU A 380 -50.85 3.33 -14.32
C GLU A 380 -50.56 2.87 -15.76
N GLU A 381 -49.45 2.18 -16.00
CA GLU A 381 -49.27 1.34 -17.18
C GLU A 381 -49.25 -0.13 -16.74
N GLN A 382 -50.36 -0.79 -17.05
CA GLN A 382 -50.49 -2.24 -17.12
C GLN A 382 -49.64 -2.77 -18.27
N GLY A 383 -48.83 -3.79 -18.01
CA GLY A 383 -48.12 -4.57 -19.00
C GLY A 383 -48.22 -6.04 -18.65
N ASP A 384 -49.26 -6.67 -19.21
CA ASP A 384 -49.34 -8.12 -19.37
C ASP A 384 -48.24 -8.59 -20.34
N ASP A 385 -47.71 -9.80 -20.13
CA ASP A 385 -47.53 -10.85 -21.14
C ASP A 385 -46.27 -11.73 -20.97
N ALA A 386 -46.48 -12.98 -21.35
CA ALA A 386 -45.52 -14.00 -21.79
C ALA A 386 -44.98 -14.99 -20.75
N MET A 387 -45.80 -16.02 -20.52
CA MET A 387 -45.39 -17.39 -20.23
C MET A 387 -44.40 -17.91 -21.29
N GLY A 388 -43.22 -18.33 -20.88
CA GLY A 388 -42.23 -19.03 -21.72
C GLY A 388 -41.98 -20.43 -21.16
N ASP A 389 -42.81 -21.37 -21.61
CA ASP A 389 -42.63 -22.81 -21.52
C ASP A 389 -41.48 -23.25 -22.46
N GLY A 390 -40.56 -24.06 -21.93
CA GLY A 390 -39.32 -24.45 -22.60
C GLY A 390 -38.83 -25.79 -22.05
N SER A 391 -39.35 -26.83 -22.69
CA SER A 391 -39.12 -28.26 -22.53
C SER A 391 -37.65 -28.74 -22.63
N GLU A 392 -37.36 -29.75 -21.81
CA GLU A 392 -36.68 -31.04 -22.10
C GLU A 392 -35.59 -31.15 -23.17
N GLN A 393 -34.42 -31.67 -22.73
CA GLN A 393 -33.46 -32.60 -23.39
C GLN A 393 -32.31 -32.74 -22.38
N ASP A 394 -32.15 -33.78 -21.55
CA ASP A 394 -31.99 -35.23 -21.76
C ASP A 394 -30.97 -35.67 -22.81
N GLU A 395 -30.21 -36.69 -22.41
CA GLU A 395 -29.04 -37.35 -23.04
C GLU A 395 -27.73 -36.56 -22.95
N GLY A 396 -26.62 -37.07 -22.43
CA GLY A 396 -26.19 -38.44 -22.18
C GLY A 396 -24.67 -38.45 -22.41
N ASP A 397 -23.91 -39.09 -21.51
CA ASP A 397 -22.71 -39.90 -21.80
C ASP A 397 -21.70 -39.89 -20.64
N ASN A 398 -21.82 -40.96 -19.86
CA ASN A 398 -20.71 -41.62 -19.19
C ASN A 398 -19.63 -41.98 -20.21
N GLU A 399 -18.34 -41.79 -19.88
CA GLU A 399 -17.40 -42.90 -20.02
C GLU A 399 -16.08 -42.70 -19.24
N ALA A 400 -15.74 -43.79 -18.56
CA ALA A 400 -14.41 -44.38 -18.42
C ALA A 400 -13.32 -43.67 -17.60
N ALA A 401 -13.27 -44.15 -16.36
CA ALA A 401 -12.05 -44.40 -15.61
C ALA A 401 -10.89 -44.94 -16.47
N VAL A 402 -9.72 -44.32 -16.32
CA VAL A 402 -8.41 -44.98 -16.48
C VAL A 402 -7.54 -44.57 -15.30
N GLN A 403 -7.53 -45.43 -14.27
CA GLN A 403 -6.44 -45.51 -13.30
C GLN A 403 -5.23 -46.09 -14.02
N GLN A 404 -4.18 -45.28 -14.21
CA GLN A 404 -2.83 -45.79 -14.42
C GLN A 404 -2.00 -45.46 -13.19
N GLN A 405 -1.69 -46.52 -12.45
CA GLN A 405 -0.53 -46.60 -11.57
C GLN A 405 0.74 -46.34 -12.40
N GLN A 406 1.52 -45.35 -11.99
CA GLN A 406 2.96 -45.31 -12.26
C GLN A 406 3.69 -45.12 -10.94
N GLU A 407 4.22 -46.23 -10.44
CA GLU A 407 5.40 -46.24 -9.59
C GLU A 407 6.60 -45.74 -10.43
N GLY A 408 7.40 -44.81 -9.90
CA GLY A 408 8.61 -44.40 -10.59
C GLY A 408 9.33 -43.19 -10.00
N ALA A 409 10.27 -43.48 -9.09
CA ALA A 409 11.55 -42.80 -8.86
C ALA A 409 11.56 -41.30 -8.52
N GLY A 410 12.14 -40.99 -7.36
CA GLY A 410 12.49 -39.65 -6.92
C GLY A 410 13.31 -38.89 -7.98
N GLY A 411 12.86 -37.68 -8.27
CA GLY A 411 13.54 -36.70 -9.09
C GLY A 411 13.60 -35.38 -8.33
N ASP A 412 14.81 -34.90 -8.11
CA ASP A 412 15.12 -33.62 -7.48
C ASP A 412 14.40 -32.48 -8.20
N GLY A 413 13.42 -31.89 -7.51
CA GLY A 413 12.60 -30.78 -7.99
C GLY A 413 13.34 -29.46 -7.97
N ALA A 414 14.18 -29.22 -8.97
CA ALA A 414 14.71 -27.90 -9.32
C ALA A 414 14.43 -27.65 -10.81
N GLY A 415 13.19 -27.26 -11.12
CA GLY A 415 12.73 -27.10 -12.49
C GLY A 415 11.52 -26.17 -12.58
N GLY A 416 11.63 -24.96 -12.03
CA GLY A 416 10.69 -23.89 -12.33
C GLY A 416 10.77 -23.55 -13.82
N GLN A 417 9.79 -24.03 -14.58
CA GLN A 417 9.65 -23.75 -16.00
C GLN A 417 9.46 -22.23 -16.18
N PRO A 418 10.29 -21.53 -16.98
CA PRO A 418 10.07 -20.13 -17.28
C PRO A 418 8.79 -20.02 -18.13
N GLY A 419 7.70 -19.61 -17.48
CA GLY A 419 6.44 -19.29 -18.15
C GLY A 419 6.69 -18.25 -19.23
N ASP A 420 6.06 -18.45 -20.37
CA ASP A 420 6.05 -17.56 -21.52
C ASP A 420 5.61 -16.15 -21.09
N GLY A 421 6.60 -15.28 -20.94
CA GLY A 421 6.43 -13.94 -20.44
C GLY A 421 5.43 -13.14 -21.25
N SER A 422 4.24 -12.90 -20.67
CA SER A 422 3.41 -11.77 -21.08
C SER A 422 2.48 -11.22 -19.99
N GLY A 423 2.66 -11.60 -18.73
CA GLY A 423 1.96 -10.97 -17.63
C GLY A 423 2.87 -10.90 -16.41
N GLY A 424 3.21 -9.69 -15.97
CA GLY A 424 3.73 -9.42 -14.62
C GLY A 424 2.68 -9.77 -13.57
N GLY A 425 2.30 -11.04 -13.54
CA GLY A 425 1.27 -11.59 -12.67
C GLY A 425 1.83 -11.73 -11.27
N VAL A 426 1.05 -11.29 -10.30
CA VAL A 426 1.31 -11.54 -8.89
C VAL A 426 1.44 -13.05 -8.69
N THR A 427 2.57 -13.52 -8.20
CA THR A 427 2.76 -14.94 -7.86
C THR A 427 2.15 -15.23 -6.49
N SER A 428 1.75 -16.48 -6.27
CA SER A 428 1.37 -16.93 -4.94
C SER A 428 2.62 -16.98 -4.07
N GLN A 429 2.71 -16.09 -3.08
CA GLN A 429 3.89 -15.99 -2.22
C GLN A 429 3.46 -15.82 -0.76
N ARG A 430 4.10 -16.57 0.13
CA ARG A 430 3.89 -16.52 1.58
C ARG A 430 4.72 -15.42 2.22
N TYR A 431 4.10 -14.69 3.13
CA TYR A 431 4.67 -13.60 3.89
C TYR A 431 4.20 -13.64 5.35
N ARG A 432 4.95 -12.95 6.22
CA ARG A 432 4.53 -12.65 7.59
C ARG A 432 4.79 -11.20 7.97
N ILE A 433 3.95 -10.68 8.87
CA ILE A 433 4.12 -9.41 9.57
C ILE A 433 3.80 -9.63 11.05
N GLY A 434 4.82 -9.55 11.92
CA GLY A 434 4.69 -10.03 13.29
C GLY A 434 4.23 -11.48 13.32
N THR A 435 3.14 -11.77 14.03
CA THR A 435 2.50 -13.10 14.13
C THR A 435 1.50 -13.39 13.00
N VAL A 436 1.27 -12.44 12.09
CA VAL A 436 0.28 -12.61 11.02
C VAL A 436 0.93 -13.14 9.76
N ARG A 437 0.58 -14.39 9.43
CA ARG A 437 0.94 -15.07 8.18
C ARG A 437 -0.13 -14.83 7.11
N PHE A 438 0.29 -14.66 5.86
CA PHE A 438 -0.62 -14.53 4.73
C PHE A 438 0.07 -14.91 3.42
N THR A 439 -0.74 -15.15 2.40
CA THR A 439 -0.30 -15.50 1.05
C THR A 439 -0.94 -14.54 0.05
N THR A 440 -0.17 -14.00 -0.89
CA THR A 440 -0.72 -13.26 -2.03
C THR A 440 -1.45 -14.23 -2.96
N VAL A 441 -2.64 -13.86 -3.44
CA VAL A 441 -3.43 -14.72 -4.31
C VAL A 441 -3.38 -14.16 -5.74
N PRO A 442 -2.83 -14.89 -6.73
CA PRO A 442 -2.91 -14.48 -8.13
C PRO A 442 -4.38 -14.37 -8.58
N LEU A 443 -4.66 -13.51 -9.57
CA LEU A 443 -5.99 -13.42 -10.18
C LEU A 443 -6.50 -14.79 -10.68
N THR A 444 -5.61 -15.62 -11.22
CA THR A 444 -5.90 -16.99 -11.68
C THR A 444 -6.19 -17.97 -10.55
N GLY A 445 -5.77 -17.64 -9.32
CA GLY A 445 -6.04 -18.43 -8.11
C GLY A 445 -7.42 -18.14 -7.49
N LEU A 446 -8.16 -17.16 -8.01
CA LEU A 446 -9.52 -16.87 -7.58
C LEU A 446 -10.56 -17.57 -8.45
N PRO A 447 -11.61 -18.20 -7.87
CA PRO A 447 -12.73 -18.73 -8.63
C PRO A 447 -13.32 -17.70 -9.59
N LEU A 448 -13.83 -18.14 -10.75
CA LEU A 448 -14.40 -17.25 -11.78
C LEU A 448 -15.53 -16.36 -11.26
N THR A 449 -16.32 -16.88 -10.33
CA THR A 449 -17.45 -16.19 -9.70
C THR A 449 -17.07 -15.45 -8.42
N HIS A 450 -15.79 -15.43 -8.05
CA HIS A 450 -15.35 -14.81 -6.81
C HIS A 450 -15.53 -13.28 -6.87
N PRO A 451 -16.14 -12.63 -5.86
CA PRO A 451 -16.46 -11.20 -5.92
C PRO A 451 -15.20 -10.31 -6.08
N TYR A 452 -14.08 -10.66 -5.44
CA TYR A 452 -12.83 -9.90 -5.54
C TYR A 452 -12.16 -9.97 -6.91
N ARG A 453 -12.57 -10.88 -7.79
CA ARG A 453 -12.02 -10.96 -9.16
C ARG A 453 -12.32 -9.68 -9.95
N SER A 454 -13.49 -9.09 -9.74
CA SER A 454 -13.94 -7.86 -10.40
C SER A 454 -13.22 -6.60 -9.94
N THR A 455 -12.63 -6.63 -8.75
CA THR A 455 -11.94 -5.50 -8.11
C THR A 455 -10.46 -5.79 -7.87
N TYR A 456 -9.90 -6.79 -8.57
CA TYR A 456 -8.52 -7.21 -8.36
C TYR A 456 -7.55 -6.14 -8.87
N ASP A 457 -6.61 -5.74 -8.02
CA ASP A 457 -5.52 -4.83 -8.36
C ASP A 457 -4.18 -5.57 -8.22
N HIS A 458 -3.40 -5.65 -9.29
CA HIS A 458 -2.06 -6.25 -9.26
C HIS A 458 -1.09 -5.50 -8.34
N SER A 459 -1.32 -4.20 -8.13
CA SER A 459 -0.50 -3.36 -7.26
C SER A 459 -0.79 -3.61 -5.78
N ASP A 460 -2.00 -4.05 -5.46
CA ASP A 460 -2.48 -4.32 -4.11
C ASP A 460 -3.31 -5.62 -4.10
N PRO A 461 -2.66 -6.78 -4.24
CA PRO A 461 -3.34 -8.03 -4.58
C PRO A 461 -4.19 -8.56 -3.43
N VAL A 462 -5.17 -9.38 -3.79
CA VAL A 462 -5.93 -10.21 -2.85
C VAL A 462 -4.97 -11.03 -2.00
N VAL A 463 -5.25 -11.13 -0.71
CA VAL A 463 -4.45 -11.91 0.24
C VAL A 463 -5.31 -12.92 0.99
N ARG A 464 -4.74 -14.09 1.24
CA ARG A 464 -5.32 -15.14 2.09
C ARG A 464 -4.56 -15.17 3.41
N SER A 465 -5.26 -15.14 4.54
CA SER A 465 -4.67 -15.22 5.88
C SER A 465 -5.48 -16.19 6.74
N GLY A 466 -4.95 -17.39 6.96
CA GLY A 466 -5.72 -18.56 7.41
C GLY A 466 -6.86 -18.87 6.44
N GLY A 467 -8.04 -19.18 6.97
CA GLY A 467 -9.28 -19.36 6.22
C GLY A 467 -9.92 -18.08 5.68
N SER A 468 -9.31 -16.90 5.81
CA SER A 468 -9.92 -15.65 5.37
C SER A 468 -9.26 -15.11 4.10
N LEU A 469 -10.07 -14.75 3.10
CA LEU A 469 -9.68 -13.93 1.96
C LEU A 469 -10.01 -12.46 2.21
N LEU A 470 -9.09 -11.59 1.83
CA LEU A 470 -9.24 -10.14 1.84
C LEU A 470 -8.98 -9.57 0.44
N PRO A 471 -9.70 -8.52 0.03
CA PRO A 471 -9.66 -8.02 -1.35
C PRO A 471 -8.32 -7.40 -1.73
N SER A 472 -7.49 -7.01 -0.76
CA SER A 472 -6.18 -6.43 -1.01
C SER A 472 -5.22 -6.60 0.17
N PHE A 473 -3.93 -6.31 -0.04
CA PHE A 473 -2.93 -6.31 1.02
C PHE A 473 -3.11 -5.11 1.98
N THR A 474 -3.53 -3.95 1.49
CA THR A 474 -3.82 -2.82 2.39
C THR A 474 -4.99 -3.11 3.34
N GLU A 475 -5.96 -3.93 2.91
CA GLU A 475 -7.06 -4.38 3.77
C GLU A 475 -6.60 -5.37 4.87
N ILE A 476 -5.59 -6.22 4.63
CA ILE A 476 -5.02 -7.05 5.72
C ILE A 476 -4.31 -6.18 6.75
N LEU A 477 -3.61 -5.11 6.32
CA LEU A 477 -2.98 -4.18 7.24
C LEU A 477 -4.01 -3.51 8.16
N LYS A 478 -5.11 -2.99 7.60
CA LYS A 478 -6.21 -2.40 8.37
C LYS A 478 -6.85 -3.42 9.31
N ARG A 479 -7.22 -4.61 8.81
CA ARG A 479 -7.76 -5.69 9.65
C ARG A 479 -6.84 -6.00 10.82
N THR A 480 -5.54 -6.11 10.55
CA THR A 480 -4.57 -6.57 11.56
C THR A 480 -4.41 -5.56 12.69
N VAL A 481 -4.35 -4.26 12.38
CA VAL A 481 -4.36 -3.18 13.38
C VAL A 481 -5.61 -3.23 14.25
N LEU A 482 -6.78 -3.42 13.63
CA LEU A 482 -8.08 -3.38 14.32
C LEU A 482 -8.42 -4.65 15.12
N ARG A 483 -7.68 -5.76 14.94
CA ARG A 483 -8.07 -7.07 15.51
C ARG A 483 -6.96 -7.83 16.20
N ARG A 484 -5.75 -7.89 15.62
CA ARG A 484 -4.74 -8.87 16.05
C ARG A 484 -3.61 -8.24 16.83
N TRP A 485 -3.08 -7.10 16.38
CA TRP A 485 -1.98 -6.45 17.08
C TRP A 485 -2.40 -5.81 18.41
N TYR A 486 -3.68 -5.86 18.75
CA TYR A 486 -4.18 -5.52 20.09
C TYR A 486 -4.48 -6.76 20.97
N ASP A 487 -5.06 -7.81 20.37
CA ASP A 487 -5.67 -8.96 21.08
C ASP A 487 -4.65 -9.98 21.64
N VAL A 488 -3.36 -9.91 21.28
CA VAL A 488 -2.31 -10.77 21.87
C VAL A 488 -2.14 -10.55 23.39
N THR A 489 -2.85 -9.58 23.97
CA THR A 489 -2.97 -9.38 25.43
C THR A 489 -3.97 -10.33 26.11
N ALA A 490 -4.73 -11.15 25.38
CA ALA A 490 -5.69 -12.09 25.95
C ALA A 490 -5.07 -13.19 26.84
N GLY A 491 -3.73 -13.28 26.90
CA GLY A 491 -3.00 -14.01 27.96
C GLY A 491 -3.03 -13.34 29.35
N GLY A 492 -3.82 -12.28 29.56
CA GLY A 492 -4.11 -11.71 30.88
C GLY A 492 -3.05 -10.75 31.45
N MET A 493 -1.91 -10.56 30.79
CA MET A 493 -0.97 -9.48 31.11
C MET A 493 -1.19 -8.32 30.13
N GLY A 494 -2.01 -7.36 30.55
CA GLY A 494 -2.29 -6.15 29.79
C GLY A 494 -1.00 -5.42 29.41
N ALA A 495 -0.73 -5.31 28.11
CA ALA A 495 0.33 -4.45 27.62
C ALA A 495 -0.09 -2.99 27.82
N GLU A 496 0.75 -2.21 28.48
CA GLU A 496 0.61 -0.75 28.56
C GLU A 496 0.60 -0.14 27.14
N GLY A 497 -0.49 0.52 26.73
CA GLY A 497 -0.39 1.46 25.61
C GLY A 497 -1.69 1.94 24.97
N VAL A 498 -2.60 1.04 24.62
CA VAL A 498 -3.92 1.41 24.06
C VAL A 498 -4.90 0.35 24.45
N GLU A 499 -5.86 0.68 25.29
CA GLU A 499 -6.96 -0.24 25.54
C GLU A 499 -8.02 0.00 24.46
N GLU A 500 -8.03 -0.82 23.41
CA GLU A 500 -9.22 -0.96 22.59
C GLU A 500 -10.31 -1.67 23.41
N LYS A 501 -11.51 -1.10 23.36
CA LYS A 501 -12.62 -1.48 24.22
C LYS A 501 -13.84 -1.78 23.40
N LEU A 502 -14.47 -2.90 23.73
CA LEU A 502 -15.80 -3.23 23.25
C LEU A 502 -16.79 -2.30 23.97
N VAL A 503 -17.30 -1.30 23.25
CA VAL A 503 -18.34 -0.39 23.74
C VAL A 503 -19.66 -1.15 23.85
N ARG A 504 -19.97 -1.96 22.83
CA ARG A 504 -21.20 -2.74 22.77
C ARG A 504 -21.08 -3.92 21.82
N SER A 505 -21.69 -5.04 22.20
CA SER A 505 -21.99 -6.18 21.33
C SER A 505 -23.49 -6.39 21.31
N VAL A 506 -24.09 -6.45 20.11
CA VAL A 506 -25.52 -6.69 19.95
C VAL A 506 -25.76 -7.74 18.87
N ASP A 507 -26.57 -8.75 19.21
CA ASP A 507 -27.14 -9.67 18.24
C ASP A 507 -28.40 -9.04 17.63
N VAL A 508 -28.33 -8.75 16.34
CA VAL A 508 -29.44 -8.19 15.55
C VAL A 508 -30.18 -9.32 14.82
N GLY A 509 -29.59 -10.51 14.71
CA GLY A 509 -30.07 -11.60 13.87
C GLY A 509 -29.59 -11.47 12.42
N ARG A 510 -29.22 -12.60 11.82
CA ARG A 510 -28.73 -12.66 10.43
C ARG A 510 -29.81 -12.27 9.42
N ASP A 511 -31.06 -12.63 9.70
CA ASP A 511 -32.18 -12.37 8.79
C ASP A 511 -32.76 -10.95 8.92
N ASP A 512 -32.21 -10.10 9.79
CA ASP A 512 -32.64 -8.71 9.89
C ASP A 512 -32.25 -7.95 8.62
N SER A 513 -33.27 -7.44 7.92
CA SER A 513 -33.09 -6.73 6.64
C SER A 513 -32.20 -5.48 6.75
N ARG A 514 -32.12 -4.86 7.93
CA ARG A 514 -31.26 -3.71 8.20
C ARG A 514 -29.80 -4.14 8.31
N TYR A 515 -29.55 -5.26 9.00
CA TYR A 515 -28.23 -5.88 9.08
C TYR A 515 -27.75 -6.29 7.68
N GLN A 516 -28.60 -6.96 6.90
CA GLN A 516 -28.29 -7.36 5.52
C GLN A 516 -28.01 -6.17 4.61
N SER A 517 -28.77 -5.08 4.76
CA SER A 517 -28.53 -3.83 4.02
C SER A 517 -27.16 -3.22 4.35
N LEU A 518 -26.75 -3.25 5.62
CA LEU A 518 -25.43 -2.79 6.05
C LEU A 518 -24.31 -3.68 5.50
N MET A 519 -24.52 -5.00 5.46
CA MET A 519 -23.55 -5.98 4.96
C MET A 519 -23.40 -5.96 3.43
N THR A 520 -24.47 -5.69 2.69
CA THR A 520 -24.47 -5.75 1.22
C THR A 520 -24.13 -4.41 0.56
N ALA A 521 -24.15 -3.31 1.30
CA ALA A 521 -23.79 -1.99 0.79
C ALA A 521 -22.39 -2.01 0.13
N ARG A 522 -22.28 -1.58 -1.14
CA ARG A 522 -20.99 -1.57 -1.85
C ARG A 522 -20.00 -0.56 -1.26
N SER A 523 -20.51 0.59 -0.85
CA SER A 523 -19.76 1.63 -0.16
C SER A 523 -20.65 2.26 0.90
N ILE A 524 -20.01 2.71 1.98
CA ILE A 524 -20.67 3.39 3.08
C ILE A 524 -20.12 4.81 3.11
N GLU A 525 -20.96 5.77 2.76
CA GLU A 525 -20.59 7.19 2.69
C GLU A 525 -19.94 7.65 4.01
N GLY A 526 -18.78 8.30 3.88
CA GLY A 526 -18.01 8.81 5.01
C GLY A 526 -17.24 7.76 5.82
N CYS A 527 -17.34 6.46 5.48
CA CYS A 527 -16.66 5.39 6.21
C CYS A 527 -15.69 4.62 5.30
N LYS A 528 -14.67 4.00 5.90
CA LYS A 528 -13.81 3.02 5.22
C LYS A 528 -14.27 1.62 5.60
N THR A 529 -14.26 0.68 4.66
CA THR A 529 -14.75 -0.68 4.89
C THR A 529 -13.70 -1.72 4.52
N VAL A 530 -13.51 -2.70 5.40
CA VAL A 530 -12.71 -3.91 5.15
C VAL A 530 -13.70 -5.05 4.98
N ASP A 531 -13.84 -5.57 3.76
CA ASP A 531 -14.64 -6.76 3.49
C ASP A 531 -13.76 -8.00 3.60
N ILE A 532 -14.25 -9.03 4.28
CA ILE A 532 -13.53 -10.29 4.51
C ILE A 532 -14.48 -11.43 4.15
N ILE A 533 -13.97 -12.44 3.45
CA ILE A 533 -14.69 -13.68 3.17
C ILE A 533 -13.96 -14.81 3.90
N ASP A 534 -14.66 -15.49 4.80
CA ASP A 534 -14.19 -16.68 5.49
C ASP A 534 -14.53 -17.92 4.65
N GLU A 535 -13.50 -18.59 4.13
CA GLU A 535 -13.56 -19.81 3.32
C GLU A 535 -13.81 -21.06 4.18
N ASP A 536 -13.40 -21.08 5.46
CA ASP A 536 -13.33 -22.32 6.26
C ASP A 536 -14.54 -22.56 7.17
N ARG A 537 -15.30 -21.52 7.53
CA ARG A 537 -16.16 -21.59 8.74
C ARG A 537 -17.67 -21.73 8.54
N PHE A 538 -18.21 -21.68 7.32
CA PHE A 538 -19.67 -21.58 7.18
C PHE A 538 -20.28 -22.65 6.29
N GLY A 539 -21.30 -23.32 6.84
CA GLY A 539 -22.16 -24.24 6.11
C GLY A 539 -22.89 -23.53 4.96
N LEU A 540 -23.29 -24.32 3.96
CA LEU A 540 -24.01 -23.93 2.75
C LEU A 540 -25.16 -22.95 3.06
N GLY A 541 -24.92 -21.64 2.94
CA GLY A 541 -25.98 -20.63 3.05
C GLY A 541 -25.54 -19.26 3.58
N ASP A 542 -24.54 -19.21 4.45
CA ASP A 542 -24.01 -17.94 4.95
C ASP A 542 -22.71 -17.65 4.18
N GLY A 543 -22.67 -16.61 3.35
CA GLY A 543 -21.56 -16.34 2.43
C GLY A 543 -20.22 -15.97 3.10
N GLY A 544 -20.02 -16.37 4.37
CA GLY A 544 -18.81 -16.20 5.16
C GLY A 544 -18.38 -14.75 5.30
N ARG A 545 -19.28 -13.80 5.04
CA ARG A 545 -18.91 -12.40 4.88
C ARG A 545 -18.81 -11.74 6.24
N LEU A 546 -17.65 -11.18 6.52
CA LEU A 546 -17.42 -10.27 7.63
C LEU A 546 -17.10 -8.88 7.09
N ARG A 547 -17.44 -7.87 7.86
CA ARG A 547 -17.17 -6.48 7.50
C ARG A 547 -16.67 -5.69 8.70
N LEU A 548 -15.55 -5.00 8.54
CA LEU A 548 -15.12 -3.94 9.45
C LEU A 548 -15.49 -2.59 8.84
N ILE A 549 -16.09 -1.71 9.62
CA ILE A 549 -16.47 -0.36 9.17
C ILE A 549 -15.77 0.64 10.08
N ILE A 550 -14.77 1.34 9.55
CA ILE A 550 -14.00 2.34 10.28
C ILE A 550 -14.78 3.66 10.21
N LEU A 551 -15.26 4.09 11.37
CA LEU A 551 -16.09 5.29 11.56
C LEU A 551 -15.22 6.53 11.83
N LYS A 552 -14.07 6.32 12.48
CA LYS A 552 -13.11 7.35 12.87
C LYS A 552 -11.73 6.72 13.05
N GLY A 553 -10.66 7.49 12.88
CA GLY A 553 -9.29 7.06 13.17
C GLY A 553 -8.35 7.10 11.97
N THR A 554 -8.86 7.39 10.77
CA THR A 554 -8.05 7.44 9.53
C THR A 554 -7.62 8.86 9.16
N ALA A 555 -8.21 9.90 9.76
CA ALA A 555 -7.81 11.27 9.51
C ALA A 555 -6.54 11.65 10.28
N ALA A 556 -5.73 12.54 9.72
CA ALA A 556 -4.46 12.96 10.31
C ALA A 556 -4.62 13.61 11.71
N ASN A 557 -5.77 14.19 12.02
CA ASN A 557 -6.10 14.80 13.30
C ASN A 557 -6.91 13.90 14.24
N ASP A 558 -7.29 12.68 13.82
CA ASP A 558 -7.96 11.75 14.70
C ASP A 558 -6.98 11.21 15.75
N THR A 559 -7.37 11.26 17.02
CA THR A 559 -6.61 10.69 18.15
C THR A 559 -7.22 9.39 18.67
N ILE A 560 -8.39 9.02 18.15
CA ILE A 560 -9.19 7.87 18.56
C ILE A 560 -9.60 7.12 17.31
N ALA A 561 -9.50 5.80 17.33
CA ALA A 561 -10.10 4.93 16.34
C ALA A 561 -11.45 4.40 16.86
N VAL A 562 -12.46 4.39 15.98
CA VAL A 562 -13.78 3.85 16.25
C VAL A 562 -14.18 3.01 15.05
N HIS A 563 -14.60 1.77 15.28
CA HIS A 563 -15.01 0.90 14.20
C HIS A 563 -16.14 -0.05 14.62
N LEU A 564 -16.91 -0.52 13.63
CA LEU A 564 -17.87 -1.60 13.78
C LEU A 564 -17.27 -2.88 13.23
N TRP A 565 -17.44 -3.98 13.95
CA TRP A 565 -17.27 -5.32 13.41
C TRP A 565 -18.66 -5.95 13.24
N VAL A 566 -18.96 -6.32 12.00
CA VAL A 566 -20.28 -6.82 11.58
C VAL A 566 -20.07 -8.23 11.00
N ALA A 567 -20.59 -9.23 11.71
CA ALA A 567 -20.50 -10.63 11.31
C ALA A 567 -21.57 -11.48 11.98
N ASN A 568 -22.08 -12.49 11.26
CA ASN A 568 -22.99 -13.51 11.82
C ASN A 568 -24.26 -12.98 12.50
N GLY A 569 -24.76 -11.80 12.09
CA GLY A 569 -25.92 -11.15 12.73
C GLY A 569 -25.54 -10.29 13.94
N ILE A 570 -24.27 -10.29 14.32
CA ILE A 570 -23.73 -9.56 15.47
C ILE A 570 -23.06 -8.27 14.98
N ILE A 571 -23.29 -7.19 15.72
CA ILE A 571 -22.62 -5.89 15.55
C ILE A 571 -21.88 -5.54 16.83
N ASN A 572 -20.56 -5.43 16.72
CA ASN A 572 -19.69 -4.98 17.81
C ASN A 572 -19.15 -3.58 17.51
N LEU A 573 -19.31 -2.66 18.45
CA LEU A 573 -18.72 -1.32 18.41
C LEU A 573 -17.46 -1.30 19.28
N TRP A 574 -16.33 -0.98 18.66
CA TRP A 574 -15.02 -0.90 19.30
C TRP A 574 -14.47 0.52 19.25
N THR A 575 -13.68 0.89 20.27
CA THR A 575 -13.04 2.22 20.35
C THR A 575 -11.71 2.18 21.10
N THR A 576 -10.80 3.10 20.77
CA THR A 576 -9.58 3.39 21.55
C THR A 576 -9.75 4.61 22.48
N GLU A 577 -10.99 5.05 22.71
CA GLU A 577 -11.30 6.15 23.62
C GLU A 577 -11.01 5.74 25.08
N ALA A 578 -10.22 6.56 25.79
CA ALA A 578 -9.86 6.32 27.19
C ALA A 578 -11.09 6.34 28.11
N THR A 579 -11.12 5.49 29.13
CA THR A 579 -12.26 5.32 30.05
C THR A 579 -12.01 6.00 31.39
N ASP A 580 -12.24 7.29 31.48
CA ASP A 580 -12.47 7.89 32.80
C ASP A 580 -13.97 7.92 33.15
N ILE A 581 -14.86 7.76 32.15
CA ILE A 581 -16.32 7.84 32.31
C ILE A 581 -16.95 6.85 31.32
N GLU A 582 -17.71 5.87 31.80
CA GLU A 582 -18.30 4.70 31.11
C GLU A 582 -19.20 4.96 29.87
N ARG A 583 -19.10 6.10 29.20
CA ARG A 583 -20.07 6.54 28.18
C ARG A 583 -19.53 6.72 26.77
N HIS A 584 -18.25 6.43 26.52
CA HIS A 584 -17.58 6.51 25.20
C HIS A 584 -18.25 7.49 24.20
N PRO A 585 -18.40 8.78 24.57
CA PRO A 585 -19.25 9.71 23.84
C PRO A 585 -18.77 9.92 22.41
N VAL A 586 -17.46 9.85 22.15
CA VAL A 586 -16.90 9.96 20.81
C VAL A 586 -17.29 8.75 19.96
N ALA A 587 -17.17 7.54 20.50
CA ALA A 587 -17.56 6.32 19.79
C ALA A 587 -19.05 6.30 19.44
N VAL A 588 -19.91 6.61 20.41
CA VAL A 588 -21.37 6.65 20.22
C VAL A 588 -21.75 7.74 19.20
N ALA A 589 -21.14 8.93 19.29
CA ALA A 589 -21.39 10.02 18.34
C ALA A 589 -20.94 9.67 16.91
N ALA A 590 -19.81 8.98 16.75
CA ALA A 590 -19.31 8.55 15.44
C ALA A 590 -20.18 7.44 14.81
N ALA A 591 -20.69 6.50 15.62
CA ALA A 591 -21.52 5.39 15.14
C ALA A 591 -22.96 5.80 14.81
N ARG A 592 -23.50 6.80 15.52
CA ARG A 592 -24.92 7.20 15.42
C ARG A 592 -25.40 7.50 13.98
N PRO A 593 -24.73 8.34 13.16
CA PRO A 593 -25.22 8.67 11.82
C PRO A 593 -25.32 7.45 10.92
N LEU A 594 -24.32 6.56 10.98
CA LEU A 594 -24.31 5.34 10.20
C LEU A 594 -25.43 4.39 10.64
N LEU A 595 -25.50 4.09 11.94
CA LEU A 595 -26.51 3.18 12.46
C LEU A 595 -27.93 3.72 12.27
N GLY A 596 -28.12 5.04 12.35
CA GLY A 596 -29.39 5.71 12.05
C GLY A 596 -29.83 5.53 10.60
N LYS A 597 -28.91 5.66 9.63
CA LYS A 597 -29.17 5.46 8.19
C LYS A 597 -29.72 4.07 7.88
N TYR A 598 -29.31 3.06 8.64
CA TYR A 598 -29.80 1.68 8.50
C TYR A 598 -30.88 1.31 9.52
N GLY A 599 -31.34 2.24 10.36
CA GLY A 599 -32.36 1.95 11.39
C GLY A 599 -31.88 1.03 12.52
N LEU A 600 -30.57 0.92 12.74
CA LEU A 600 -29.92 0.08 13.75
C LEU A 600 -29.54 0.86 15.02
N GLU A 601 -29.65 2.19 15.01
CA GLU A 601 -29.22 3.06 16.12
C GLU A 601 -29.79 2.65 17.48
N ARG A 602 -31.11 2.47 17.57
CA ARG A 602 -31.77 2.09 18.84
C ARG A 602 -31.45 0.67 19.27
N THR A 603 -31.11 -0.22 18.34
CA THR A 603 -30.78 -1.61 18.68
C THR A 603 -29.35 -1.68 19.23
N VAL A 604 -28.42 -0.96 18.58
CA VAL A 604 -26.99 -1.05 18.87
C VAL A 604 -26.55 -0.08 19.99
N LEU A 605 -27.17 1.10 20.15
CA LEU A 605 -26.69 2.13 21.09
C LEU A 605 -27.56 2.30 22.36
N ARG A 606 -28.46 1.35 22.65
CA ARG A 606 -29.37 1.44 23.82
C ARG A 606 -28.78 0.96 25.13
#